data_AF-A0AAE4BXA8-F1
#
_entry.id   AF-A0AAE4BXA8-F1
#
_cell.length_a   1.000
_cell.length_b   1.000
_cell.length_c   1.000
_cell.angle_alpha   90.00
_cell.angle_beta   90.00
_cell.angle_gamma   90.00
#
_symmetry.space_group_name_H-M   'P 1'
#
loop_
_entity.id
_entity.type
_entity.pdbx_description
1 polymer ?
#
loop_
_entity_poly.entity_id
_entity_poly.type
_entity_poly.pdbx_seq_one_letter_code
_entity_poly.pdbx_strand_id
1 'polypeptide(L)'
;MSFVFTPPSIVGLPIVGSSELFPVRRVYCVGRNYAAHAREMGFDPDREPPFFFCKPNDDASVVPVAEGETGAIPYPPLTSNYHYEAELVVAIGKGGKDIAVAQAAGHIHGYAVGLDMTRRDLQMKMREAGRPWEIGKAFDFSAPIAPLRTLAEVGEINAGAITLEVDGQVRQNSDITHLIWSVNEVIANLSTLFTLQPGDLIFTGTPEGVGAVKPGQTIRVSIDKLPSLTVRID
;
A
#
# COMPACT_ATOMS: atom_id res chain seq x y z
N MET A 1 -16.31 31.30 -9.67
CA MET A 1 -17.18 30.22 -9.14
C MET A 1 -16.62 29.82 -7.77
N SER A 2 -17.49 29.52 -6.80
CA SER A 2 -17.11 29.05 -5.46
C SER A 2 -17.66 27.65 -5.22
N PHE A 3 -17.00 26.86 -4.38
CA PHE A 3 -17.59 25.60 -3.92
C PHE A 3 -18.81 25.89 -3.02
N VAL A 4 -19.79 24.98 -3.03
CA VAL A 4 -21.00 25.07 -2.20
C VAL A 4 -20.75 24.72 -0.73
N PHE A 5 -19.63 24.05 -0.44
CA PHE A 5 -19.09 23.75 0.89
C PHE A 5 -17.56 23.71 0.80
N THR A 6 -16.88 23.78 1.95
CA THR A 6 -15.42 23.65 2.02
C THR A 6 -15.00 22.27 1.51
N PRO A 7 -14.11 22.16 0.51
CA PRO A 7 -13.60 20.87 0.08
C PRO A 7 -12.81 20.20 1.19
N PRO A 8 -12.78 18.85 1.26
CA PRO A 8 -11.91 18.15 2.20
C PRO A 8 -10.44 18.54 1.95
N SER A 9 -9.66 18.56 3.03
CA SER A 9 -8.21 18.77 2.93
C SER A 9 -7.55 17.60 2.19
N ILE A 10 -6.51 17.89 1.43
CA ILE A 10 -5.67 16.86 0.82
C ILE A 10 -4.88 16.16 1.94
N VAL A 11 -4.88 14.83 1.94
CA VAL A 11 -4.04 14.05 2.86
C VAL A 11 -2.57 14.32 2.55
N GLY A 12 -1.82 14.75 3.56
CA GLY A 12 -0.38 14.94 3.46
C GLY A 12 0.39 13.85 4.21
N LEU A 13 1.26 13.11 3.52
CA LEU A 13 2.15 12.15 4.19
C LEU A 13 3.36 12.89 4.76
N PRO A 14 3.74 12.64 6.02
CA PRO A 14 4.99 13.14 6.57
C PRO A 14 6.19 12.63 5.77
N ILE A 15 7.18 13.49 5.56
CA ILE A 15 8.47 13.12 4.99
C ILE A 15 9.50 13.24 6.12
N VAL A 16 10.26 12.18 6.38
CA VAL A 16 11.18 12.20 7.52
C VAL A 16 12.24 13.28 7.32
N GLY A 17 12.51 14.06 8.38
CA GLY A 17 13.50 15.13 8.35
C GLY A 17 13.04 16.39 7.60
N SER A 18 11.78 16.46 7.15
CA SER A 18 11.20 17.62 6.49
C SER A 18 9.98 18.15 7.24
N SER A 19 9.73 19.46 7.14
CA SER A 19 8.46 20.08 7.54
C SER A 19 7.41 20.06 6.42
N GLU A 20 7.80 19.64 5.21
CA GLU A 20 6.91 19.50 4.07
C GLU A 20 6.15 18.16 4.12
N LEU A 21 4.96 18.14 3.52
CA LEU A 21 4.13 16.96 3.39
C LEU A 21 4.01 16.56 1.92
N PHE A 22 3.96 15.26 1.64
CA PHE A 22 3.66 14.74 0.31
C PHE A 22 2.14 14.68 0.08
N PRO A 23 1.58 15.45 -0.87
CA PRO A 23 0.12 15.54 -1.06
C PRO A 23 -0.41 14.33 -1.85
N VAL A 24 -1.23 13.49 -1.20
CA VAL A 24 -1.77 12.27 -1.80
C VAL A 24 -2.84 12.58 -2.86
N ARG A 25 -2.68 12.02 -4.06
CA ARG A 25 -3.61 12.17 -5.18
C ARG A 25 -4.44 10.91 -5.44
N ARG A 26 -3.84 9.82 -5.89
CA ARG A 26 -4.51 8.52 -6.05
C ARG A 26 -3.72 7.44 -5.34
N VAL A 27 -4.42 6.43 -4.86
CA VAL A 27 -3.80 5.25 -4.25
C VAL A 27 -4.09 4.05 -5.14
N TYR A 28 -3.05 3.57 -5.81
CA TYR A 28 -3.06 2.36 -6.61
C TYR A 28 -2.49 1.20 -5.80
N CYS A 29 -3.00 0.00 -6.03
CA CYS A 29 -2.53 -1.22 -5.37
C CYS A 29 -2.37 -2.33 -6.41
N VAL A 30 -1.30 -3.12 -6.28
CA VAL A 30 -1.01 -4.27 -7.15
C VAL A 30 -1.47 -5.55 -6.48
N GLY A 31 -2.35 -6.30 -7.13
CA GLY A 31 -2.76 -7.60 -6.62
C GLY A 31 -1.78 -8.71 -6.97
N ARG A 32 -1.50 -9.60 -6.00
CA ARG A 32 -0.72 -10.85 -6.17
C ARG A 32 0.69 -10.67 -6.72
N ASN A 33 1.39 -9.62 -6.28
CA ASN A 33 2.72 -9.33 -6.80
C ASN A 33 3.86 -10.08 -6.07
N TYR A 34 3.57 -11.08 -5.24
CA TYR A 34 4.56 -12.00 -4.67
C TYR A 34 4.20 -13.43 -5.04
N ALA A 35 5.16 -14.20 -5.56
CA ALA A 35 4.89 -15.55 -6.09
C ALA A 35 4.37 -16.52 -5.02
N ALA A 36 4.90 -16.44 -3.79
CA ALA A 36 4.43 -17.27 -2.67
C ALA A 36 3.00 -16.88 -2.24
N HIS A 37 2.68 -15.59 -2.19
CA HIS A 37 1.33 -15.11 -1.90
C HIS A 37 0.33 -15.48 -3.00
N ALA A 38 0.71 -15.41 -4.28
CA ALA A 38 -0.12 -15.85 -5.40
C ALA A 38 -0.50 -17.34 -5.24
N ARG A 39 0.46 -18.19 -4.88
CA ARG A 39 0.23 -19.61 -4.57
C ARG A 39 -0.66 -19.82 -3.35
N GLU A 40 -0.45 -19.06 -2.27
CA GLU A 40 -1.31 -19.09 -1.06
C GLU A 40 -2.78 -18.79 -1.40
N MET A 41 -3.01 -17.89 -2.34
CA MET A 41 -4.35 -17.52 -2.82
C MET A 41 -4.94 -18.50 -3.85
N GLY A 42 -4.22 -19.57 -4.20
CA GLY A 42 -4.66 -20.64 -5.10
C GLY A 42 -4.39 -20.38 -6.59
N PHE A 43 -3.39 -19.57 -6.93
CA PHE A 43 -3.00 -19.25 -8.31
C PHE A 43 -1.62 -19.82 -8.66
N ASP A 44 -1.44 -20.16 -9.94
CA ASP A 44 -0.13 -20.54 -10.50
C ASP A 44 0.60 -19.27 -10.95
N PRO A 45 1.75 -18.89 -10.35
CA PRO A 45 2.42 -17.65 -10.68
C PRO A 45 3.28 -17.81 -11.95
N ASP A 46 2.63 -17.95 -13.09
CA ASP A 46 3.23 -17.46 -14.34
C ASP A 46 3.20 -15.92 -14.30
N ARG A 47 4.09 -15.23 -15.05
CA ARG A 47 4.09 -13.76 -15.17
C ARG A 47 2.89 -13.26 -15.97
N GLU A 48 1.68 -13.57 -15.50
CA GLU A 48 0.46 -12.93 -15.97
C GLU A 48 0.56 -11.41 -15.72
N PRO A 49 -0.04 -10.58 -16.59
CA PRO A 49 -0.06 -9.14 -16.40
C PRO A 49 -0.56 -8.77 -14.98
N PRO A 50 0.07 -7.80 -14.31
CA PRO A 50 -0.41 -7.38 -13.01
C PRO A 50 -1.81 -6.79 -13.15
N PHE A 51 -2.66 -7.01 -12.14
CA PHE A 51 -3.93 -6.31 -12.05
C PHE A 51 -3.88 -5.29 -10.92
N PHE A 52 -4.65 -4.21 -11.10
CA PHE A 52 -4.64 -3.07 -10.21
C PHE A 52 -6.04 -2.81 -9.67
N PHE A 53 -6.09 -2.35 -8.43
CA PHE A 53 -7.26 -1.73 -7.82
C PHE A 53 -6.85 -0.42 -7.16
N CYS A 54 -7.81 0.34 -6.65
CA CYS A 54 -7.56 1.64 -6.03
C CYS A 54 -8.18 1.69 -4.64
N LYS A 55 -7.65 2.60 -3.82
CA LYS A 55 -8.26 3.06 -2.57
C LYS A 55 -8.57 4.56 -2.67
N PRO A 56 -9.56 5.08 -1.92
CA PRO A 56 -9.80 6.52 -1.79
C PRO A 56 -8.56 7.20 -1.21
N ASN A 57 -8.35 8.47 -1.58
CA ASN A 57 -7.19 9.28 -1.19
C ASN A 57 -7.51 10.31 -0.09
N ASP A 58 -8.68 10.19 0.54
CA ASP A 58 -9.13 11.06 1.63
C ASP A 58 -8.61 10.58 2.99
N ASP A 59 -8.79 11.43 4.01
CA ASP A 59 -8.39 11.21 5.39
C ASP A 59 -9.21 10.12 6.08
N ALA A 60 -10.35 9.75 5.50
CA ALA A 60 -11.14 8.61 5.91
C ALA A 60 -10.54 7.29 5.44
N SER A 61 -9.65 7.24 4.44
CA SER A 61 -9.06 6.01 3.88
C SER A 61 -7.55 5.89 4.14
N VAL A 62 -6.80 6.93 3.80
CA VAL A 62 -5.33 6.97 3.98
C VAL A 62 -5.03 7.52 5.37
N VAL A 63 -4.32 6.73 6.17
CA VAL A 63 -4.04 7.07 7.57
C VAL A 63 -2.54 7.22 7.78
N PRO A 64 -1.98 8.45 7.70
CA PRO A 64 -0.59 8.69 8.00
C PRO A 64 -0.34 8.46 9.51
N VAL A 65 0.65 7.63 9.83
CA VAL A 65 1.10 7.39 11.20
C VAL A 65 2.50 7.97 11.35
N ALA A 66 2.72 8.83 12.33
CA ALA A 66 4.03 9.45 12.52
C ALA A 66 5.09 8.42 12.99
N GLU A 67 6.36 8.73 12.75
CA GLU A 67 7.47 7.86 13.14
C GLU A 67 7.50 7.67 14.66
N GLY A 68 7.51 6.41 15.11
CA GLY A 68 7.50 6.06 16.54
C GLY A 68 6.13 6.11 17.21
N GLU A 69 5.07 6.54 16.51
CA GLU A 69 3.71 6.51 17.02
C GLU A 69 2.99 5.19 16.69
N THR A 70 1.86 4.94 17.37
CA THR A 70 0.95 3.84 17.06
C THR A 70 -0.37 4.42 16.59
N GLY A 71 -0.70 4.19 15.31
CA GLY A 71 -1.97 4.62 14.74
C GLY A 71 -3.14 3.79 15.28
N ALA A 72 -4.25 4.45 15.61
CA ALA A 72 -5.49 3.79 16.00
C ALA A 72 -6.35 3.52 14.75
N ILE A 73 -6.67 2.25 14.49
CA ILE A 73 -7.45 1.83 13.32
C ILE A 73 -8.72 1.12 13.79
N PRO A 74 -9.91 1.70 13.61
CA PRO A 74 -11.15 1.06 13.98
C PRO A 74 -11.35 -0.28 13.25
N TYR A 75 -11.84 -1.31 13.94
CA TYR A 75 -12.28 -2.53 13.28
C TYR A 75 -13.47 -2.21 12.34
N PRO A 76 -13.36 -2.52 11.03
CA PRO A 76 -14.35 -2.04 10.08
C PRO A 76 -15.68 -2.81 10.19
N PRO A 77 -16.81 -2.17 9.83
CA PRO A 77 -18.10 -2.82 9.87
C PRO A 77 -18.23 -3.87 8.74
N LEU A 78 -19.21 -4.77 8.91
CA LEU A 78 -19.62 -5.76 7.91
C LEU A 78 -18.53 -6.77 7.50
N THR A 79 -17.57 -7.00 8.38
CA THR A 79 -16.60 -8.08 8.23
C THR A 79 -16.44 -8.84 9.54
N SER A 80 -16.18 -10.13 9.44
CA SER A 80 -15.64 -10.93 10.55
C SER A 80 -14.27 -11.52 10.20
N ASN A 81 -13.70 -11.10 9.07
CA ASN A 81 -12.44 -11.60 8.54
C ASN A 81 -11.59 -10.44 8.02
N TYR A 82 -11.08 -9.63 8.94
CA TYR A 82 -10.31 -8.44 8.65
C TYR A 82 -8.82 -8.77 8.59
N HIS A 83 -8.18 -8.58 7.43
CA HIS A 83 -6.81 -9.00 7.16
C HIS A 83 -5.82 -7.83 7.10
N TYR A 84 -4.59 -8.11 7.52
CA TYR A 84 -3.41 -7.29 7.23
C TYR A 84 -2.68 -7.77 5.98
N GLU A 85 -2.02 -6.84 5.30
CA GLU A 85 -1.14 -7.08 4.15
C GLU A 85 0.00 -6.04 4.21
N ALA A 86 1.20 -6.45 4.58
CA ALA A 86 2.39 -5.60 4.59
C ALA A 86 2.86 -5.28 3.18
N GLU A 87 3.08 -4.00 2.86
CA GLU A 87 3.51 -3.59 1.52
C GLU A 87 4.57 -2.48 1.53
N LEU A 88 5.45 -2.52 0.54
CA LEU A 88 6.23 -1.34 0.13
C LEU A 88 5.32 -0.40 -0.65
N VAL A 89 5.29 0.87 -0.27
CA VAL A 89 4.55 1.92 -0.96
C VAL A 89 5.51 2.86 -1.67
N VAL A 90 5.24 3.12 -2.95
CA VAL A 90 6.00 4.03 -3.79
C VAL A 90 5.24 5.34 -3.94
N ALA A 91 5.88 6.46 -3.67
CA ALA A 91 5.33 7.79 -3.87
C ALA A 91 5.84 8.39 -5.19
N ILE A 92 4.95 8.78 -6.09
CA ILE A 92 5.28 9.35 -7.40
C ILE A 92 5.49 10.86 -7.28
N GLY A 93 6.67 11.33 -7.68
CA GLY A 93 7.05 12.76 -7.68
C GLY A 93 6.98 13.42 -9.05
N LYS A 94 7.03 12.63 -10.14
CA LYS A 94 6.94 13.13 -11.51
C LYS A 94 5.93 12.28 -12.29
N GLY A 95 4.99 12.95 -12.95
CA GLY A 95 3.98 12.27 -13.76
C GLY A 95 4.53 11.71 -15.07
N GLY A 96 3.73 10.85 -15.72
CA GLY A 96 4.08 10.25 -17.00
C GLY A 96 3.01 9.25 -17.47
N LYS A 97 3.04 8.94 -18.77
CA LYS A 97 2.23 7.91 -19.42
C LYS A 97 3.15 7.07 -20.27
N ASP A 98 2.87 5.77 -20.38
CA ASP A 98 3.67 4.83 -21.19
C ASP A 98 5.17 4.90 -20.83
N ILE A 99 5.45 4.97 -19.52
CA ILE A 99 6.80 5.13 -18.96
C ILE A 99 7.58 3.84 -19.23
N ALA A 100 8.75 3.96 -19.85
CA ALA A 100 9.66 2.84 -20.02
C ALA A 100 10.21 2.37 -18.66
N VAL A 101 10.37 1.06 -18.46
CA VAL A 101 10.91 0.47 -17.21
C VAL A 101 12.22 1.13 -16.78
N ALA A 102 13.13 1.36 -17.73
CA ALA A 102 14.43 1.99 -17.47
C ALA A 102 14.36 3.46 -17.04
N GLN A 103 13.21 4.12 -17.20
CA GLN A 103 12.97 5.51 -16.81
C GLN A 103 12.13 5.62 -15.53
N ALA A 104 11.51 4.52 -15.08
CA ALA A 104 10.55 4.52 -13.99
C ALA A 104 11.10 5.08 -12.66
N ALA A 105 12.35 4.75 -12.31
CA ALA A 105 12.99 5.27 -11.10
C ALA A 105 13.01 6.80 -11.03
N GLY A 106 13.16 7.48 -12.17
CA GLY A 106 13.13 8.94 -12.26
C GLY A 106 11.75 9.57 -12.02
N HIS A 107 10.72 8.76 -11.80
CA HIS A 107 9.37 9.21 -11.43
C HIS A 107 9.09 9.10 -9.93
N ILE A 108 9.96 8.42 -9.18
CA ILE A 108 9.77 8.13 -7.76
C ILE A 108 10.26 9.32 -6.92
N HIS A 109 9.41 9.80 -6.02
CA HIS A 109 9.77 10.77 -4.98
C HIS A 109 10.43 10.07 -3.78
N GLY A 110 9.86 8.94 -3.36
CA GLY A 110 10.29 8.21 -2.18
C GLY A 110 9.46 6.97 -1.91
N TYR A 111 9.69 6.38 -0.74
CA TYR A 111 9.07 5.13 -0.31
C TYR A 111 8.56 5.22 1.12
N ALA A 112 7.54 4.44 1.44
CA ALA A 112 7.03 4.23 2.79
C ALA A 112 6.66 2.76 3.02
N VAL A 113 6.49 2.42 4.28
CA VAL A 113 5.81 1.18 4.71
C VAL A 113 4.32 1.43 4.73
N GLY A 114 3.53 0.53 4.15
CA GLY A 114 2.06 0.61 4.15
C GLY A 114 1.41 -0.71 4.56
N LEU A 115 0.13 -0.61 4.91
CA LEU A 115 -0.76 -1.72 5.14
C LEU A 115 -1.95 -1.67 4.16
N ASP A 116 -2.13 -2.71 3.35
CA ASP A 116 -3.35 -2.91 2.57
C ASP A 116 -4.39 -3.68 3.40
N MET A 117 -5.06 -2.95 4.28
CA MET A 117 -6.06 -3.54 5.15
C MET A 117 -7.29 -4.00 4.34
N THR A 118 -7.78 -5.20 4.64
CA THR A 118 -8.73 -5.91 3.76
C THR A 118 -9.88 -6.56 4.52
N ARG A 119 -11.13 -6.30 4.12
CA ARG A 119 -12.29 -7.09 4.54
C ARG A 119 -12.35 -8.35 3.68
N ARG A 120 -11.63 -9.40 4.09
CA ARG A 120 -11.31 -10.56 3.24
C ARG A 120 -12.54 -11.33 2.82
N ASP A 121 -13.48 -11.51 3.74
CA ASP A 121 -14.79 -12.13 3.48
C ASP A 121 -15.54 -11.42 2.34
N LEU A 122 -15.62 -10.08 2.38
CA LEU A 122 -16.26 -9.29 1.33
C LEU A 122 -15.48 -9.33 0.02
N GLN A 123 -14.14 -9.22 0.07
CA GLN A 123 -13.28 -9.28 -1.11
C GLN A 123 -13.43 -10.62 -1.85
N MET A 124 -13.40 -11.74 -1.12
CA MET A 124 -13.55 -13.08 -1.68
C MET A 124 -14.93 -13.26 -2.32
N LYS A 125 -15.99 -12.81 -1.64
CA LYS A 125 -17.36 -12.84 -2.17
C LYS A 125 -17.49 -12.05 -3.48
N MET A 126 -16.87 -10.88 -3.58
CA MET A 126 -16.89 -10.08 -4.82
C MET A 126 -16.10 -10.77 -5.94
N ARG A 127 -14.92 -11.32 -5.62
CA ARG A 127 -14.11 -12.09 -6.56
C ARG A 127 -14.88 -13.27 -7.14
N GLU A 128 -15.51 -14.09 -6.31
CA GLU A 128 -16.29 -15.26 -6.74
C GLU A 128 -17.49 -14.89 -7.61
N ALA A 129 -18.09 -13.74 -7.35
CA ALA A 129 -19.21 -13.22 -8.14
C ALA A 129 -18.77 -12.44 -9.40
N GLY A 130 -17.46 -12.32 -9.67
CA GLY A 130 -16.95 -11.48 -10.76
C GLY A 130 -17.29 -10.00 -10.62
N ARG A 131 -17.38 -9.50 -9.39
CA ARG A 131 -17.79 -8.13 -9.06
C ARG A 131 -16.61 -7.26 -8.62
N PRO A 132 -16.77 -5.92 -8.66
CA PRO A 132 -15.76 -4.98 -8.18
C PRO A 132 -15.41 -5.18 -6.69
N TRP A 133 -14.14 -4.93 -6.31
CA TRP A 133 -13.57 -5.29 -4.99
C TRP A 133 -13.66 -4.19 -3.93
N GLU A 134 -14.31 -3.06 -4.22
CA GLU A 134 -14.28 -1.83 -3.41
C GLU A 134 -14.76 -2.10 -1.98
N ILE A 135 -15.82 -2.88 -1.79
CA ILE A 135 -16.28 -3.22 -0.43
C ILE A 135 -15.26 -4.07 0.33
N GLY A 136 -14.35 -4.77 -0.35
CA GLY A 136 -13.27 -5.53 0.27
C GLY A 136 -11.99 -4.72 0.53
N LYS A 137 -11.68 -3.75 -0.35
CA LYS A 137 -10.37 -3.09 -0.41
C LYS A 137 -10.39 -1.56 -0.25
N ALA A 138 -11.49 -0.88 -0.57
CA ALA A 138 -11.59 0.57 -0.69
C ALA A 138 -12.57 1.15 0.35
N PHE A 139 -12.33 0.85 1.62
CA PHE A 139 -13.17 1.27 2.75
C PHE A 139 -12.41 2.20 3.69
N ASP A 140 -13.10 2.73 4.69
CA ASP A 140 -12.52 3.66 5.66
C ASP A 140 -11.35 3.01 6.43
N PHE A 141 -10.28 3.77 6.66
CA PHE A 141 -9.04 3.41 7.34
C PHE A 141 -8.30 2.23 6.69
N SER A 142 -8.53 1.99 5.40
CA SER A 142 -8.01 0.82 4.69
C SER A 142 -6.56 0.95 4.22
N ALA A 143 -5.94 2.12 4.33
CA ALA A 143 -4.54 2.37 3.93
C ALA A 143 -3.71 3.10 4.99
N PRO A 144 -3.40 2.48 6.14
CA PRO A 144 -2.40 3.00 7.05
C PRO A 144 -1.01 3.04 6.41
N ILE A 145 -0.27 4.12 6.65
CA ILE A 145 1.02 4.36 6.00
C ILE A 145 1.98 5.12 6.92
N ALA A 146 3.25 4.71 6.91
CA ALA A 146 4.34 5.36 7.65
C ALA A 146 4.83 6.63 6.92
N PRO A 147 5.71 7.44 7.55
CA PRO A 147 6.35 8.55 6.88
C PRO A 147 7.22 8.09 5.71
N LEU A 148 7.33 8.96 4.70
CA LEU A 148 8.17 8.73 3.54
C LEU A 148 9.64 8.99 3.86
N ARG A 149 10.51 8.16 3.28
CA ARG A 149 11.91 8.51 3.00
C ARG A 149 12.05 8.83 1.52
N THR A 150 12.80 9.88 1.19
CA THR A 150 12.97 10.28 -0.21
C THR A 150 13.90 9.33 -0.95
N LEU A 151 13.72 9.20 -2.27
CA LEU A 151 14.61 8.41 -3.13
C LEU A 151 16.07 8.87 -3.00
N ALA A 152 16.30 10.17 -2.81
CA ALA A 152 17.63 10.74 -2.64
C ALA A 152 18.34 10.23 -1.36
N GLU A 153 17.59 9.92 -0.31
CA GLU A 153 18.14 9.42 0.97
C GLU A 153 18.41 7.92 0.95
N VAL A 154 17.49 7.12 0.38
CA VAL A 154 17.53 5.65 0.50
C VAL A 154 17.99 4.93 -0.77
N GLY A 155 18.03 5.63 -1.90
CA GLY A 155 18.23 5.04 -3.22
C GLY A 155 17.02 4.21 -3.67
N GLU A 156 17.14 3.48 -4.78
CA GLU A 156 16.11 2.52 -5.19
C GLU A 156 16.04 1.35 -4.18
N ILE A 157 14.83 1.00 -3.74
CA ILE A 157 14.58 -0.18 -2.90
C ILE A 157 14.21 -1.34 -3.80
N ASN A 158 15.24 -2.04 -4.30
CA ASN A 158 15.10 -3.24 -5.13
C ASN A 158 15.37 -4.55 -4.36
N ALA A 159 15.77 -4.44 -3.09
CA ALA A 159 16.02 -5.53 -2.17
C ALA A 159 15.88 -5.03 -0.73
N GLY A 160 15.58 -5.94 0.20
CA GLY A 160 15.45 -5.62 1.62
C GLY A 160 14.33 -6.43 2.27
N ALA A 161 14.53 -6.79 3.54
CA ALA A 161 13.55 -7.56 4.29
C ALA A 161 12.26 -6.74 4.48
N ILE A 162 11.11 -7.41 4.28
CA ILE A 162 9.78 -6.93 4.64
C ILE A 162 9.18 -7.89 5.66
N THR A 163 8.83 -7.38 6.84
CA THR A 163 8.32 -8.17 7.96
C THR A 163 7.07 -7.56 8.55
N LEU A 164 6.12 -8.41 8.95
CA LEU A 164 4.94 -8.02 9.74
C LEU A 164 4.80 -8.89 10.96
N GLU A 165 4.58 -8.24 12.10
CA GLU A 165 4.29 -8.85 13.39
C GLU A 165 2.88 -8.49 13.84
N VAL A 166 2.20 -9.45 14.49
CA VAL A 166 0.96 -9.20 15.25
C VAL A 166 1.21 -9.59 16.69
N ASP A 167 1.08 -8.63 17.60
CA ASP A 167 1.38 -8.77 19.03
C ASP A 167 2.79 -9.36 19.26
N GLY A 168 3.77 -8.89 18.48
CA GLY A 168 5.17 -9.34 18.52
C GLY A 168 5.45 -10.71 17.89
N GLN A 169 4.44 -11.38 17.33
CA GLN A 169 4.62 -12.64 16.61
C GLN A 169 4.71 -12.38 15.11
N VAL A 170 5.83 -12.77 14.50
CA VAL A 170 6.04 -12.67 13.05
C VAL A 170 4.95 -13.47 12.31
N ARG A 171 4.29 -12.83 11.36
CA ARG A 171 3.26 -13.40 10.48
C ARG A 171 3.64 -13.36 9.02
N GLN A 172 4.30 -12.29 8.58
CA GLN A 172 4.90 -12.19 7.24
C GLN A 172 6.40 -11.91 7.39
N ASN A 173 7.21 -12.59 6.57
CA ASN A 173 8.66 -12.41 6.53
C ASN A 173 9.17 -12.78 5.14
N SER A 174 9.54 -11.78 4.35
CA SER A 174 9.99 -11.96 2.97
C SER A 174 11.01 -10.89 2.60
N ASP A 175 11.30 -10.75 1.31
CA ASP A 175 12.20 -9.73 0.78
C ASP A 175 11.60 -9.07 -0.47
N ILE A 176 11.86 -7.78 -0.68
CA ILE A 176 11.38 -7.03 -1.86
C ILE A 176 11.82 -7.67 -3.18
N THR A 177 12.94 -8.42 -3.20
CA THR A 177 13.39 -9.21 -4.35
C THR A 177 12.39 -10.28 -4.81
N HIS A 178 11.42 -10.64 -3.99
CA HIS A 178 10.38 -11.62 -4.33
C HIS A 178 9.17 -11.03 -5.07
N LEU A 179 9.17 -9.71 -5.34
CA LEU A 179 8.20 -9.11 -6.24
C LEU A 179 8.24 -9.77 -7.63
N ILE A 180 7.08 -10.19 -8.15
CA ILE A 180 6.95 -10.77 -9.50
C ILE A 180 7.21 -9.69 -10.56
N TRP A 181 6.63 -8.51 -10.33
CA TRP A 181 6.87 -7.29 -11.06
C TRP A 181 7.59 -6.32 -10.13
N SER A 182 8.83 -5.99 -10.46
CA SER A 182 9.62 -5.00 -9.72
C SER A 182 8.91 -3.65 -9.66
N VAL A 183 9.31 -2.78 -8.72
CA VAL A 183 8.78 -1.40 -8.60
C VAL A 183 8.76 -0.68 -9.96
N ASN A 184 9.87 -0.75 -10.69
CA ASN A 184 10.01 -0.10 -11.99
C ASN A 184 9.05 -0.69 -13.05
N GLU A 185 8.84 -2.01 -13.04
CA GLU A 185 7.87 -2.67 -13.93
C GLU A 185 6.43 -2.37 -13.54
N VAL A 186 6.11 -2.28 -12.25
CA VAL A 186 4.79 -1.88 -11.76
C VAL A 186 4.44 -0.48 -12.26
N ILE A 187 5.35 0.48 -12.10
CA ILE A 187 5.18 1.86 -12.61
C ILE A 187 4.95 1.85 -14.11
N ALA A 188 5.79 1.14 -14.87
CA ALA A 188 5.68 1.05 -16.32
C ALA A 188 4.31 0.48 -16.73
N ASN A 189 3.91 -0.67 -16.18
CA ASN A 189 2.62 -1.30 -16.49
C ASN A 189 1.44 -0.39 -16.11
N LEU A 190 1.44 0.17 -14.90
CA LEU A 190 0.36 1.04 -14.45
C LEU A 190 0.22 2.30 -15.33
N SER A 191 1.35 2.83 -15.81
CA SER A 191 1.37 4.03 -16.65
C SER A 191 0.76 3.84 -18.05
N THR A 192 0.57 2.60 -18.49
CA THR A 192 -0.16 2.28 -19.73
C THR A 192 -1.68 2.39 -19.56
N LEU A 193 -2.15 2.18 -18.34
CA LEU A 193 -3.57 2.22 -17.98
C LEU A 193 -3.99 3.61 -17.49
N PHE A 194 -3.11 4.30 -16.78
CA PHE A 194 -3.35 5.62 -16.20
C PHE A 194 -2.15 6.53 -16.40
N THR A 195 -2.39 7.79 -16.80
CA THR A 195 -1.34 8.80 -16.69
C THR A 195 -1.05 9.05 -15.20
N LEU A 196 0.14 8.65 -14.75
CA LEU A 196 0.60 8.89 -13.39
C LEU A 196 0.86 10.37 -13.18
N GLN A 197 0.66 10.85 -11.96
CA GLN A 197 0.84 12.24 -11.57
C GLN A 197 1.61 12.34 -10.25
N PRO A 198 2.30 13.46 -9.98
CA PRO A 198 2.81 13.74 -8.65
C PRO A 198 1.71 13.61 -7.61
N GLY A 199 2.03 12.94 -6.49
CA GLY A 199 1.06 12.64 -5.43
C GLY A 199 0.45 11.25 -5.50
N ASP A 200 0.61 10.51 -6.61
CA ASP A 200 0.13 9.13 -6.68
C ASP A 200 0.96 8.21 -5.76
N LEU A 201 0.28 7.30 -5.08
CA LEU A 201 0.86 6.22 -4.28
C LEU A 201 0.63 4.88 -4.97
N ILE A 202 1.61 3.98 -4.87
CA ILE A 202 1.52 2.62 -5.40
C ILE A 202 1.91 1.63 -4.31
N PHE A 203 0.92 0.90 -3.81
CA PHE A 203 1.04 -0.28 -2.96
C PHE A 203 1.44 -1.47 -3.84
N THR A 204 2.63 -2.01 -3.62
CA THR A 204 3.33 -2.89 -4.58
C THR A 204 2.99 -4.36 -4.47
N GLY A 205 2.07 -4.73 -3.58
CA GLY A 205 1.69 -6.10 -3.25
C GLY A 205 2.30 -6.57 -1.93
N THR A 206 1.73 -7.64 -1.39
CA THR A 206 2.11 -8.23 -0.10
C THR A 206 2.72 -9.63 -0.25
N PRO A 207 3.70 -10.02 0.58
CA PRO A 207 4.20 -11.40 0.64
C PRO A 207 3.18 -12.36 1.26
N GLU A 208 3.53 -13.64 1.30
CA GLU A 208 2.75 -14.69 1.94
C GLU A 208 2.56 -14.45 3.46
N GLY A 209 1.59 -15.16 4.04
CA GLY A 209 1.32 -15.08 5.47
C GLY A 209 0.30 -14.00 5.84
N VAL A 210 -0.56 -13.61 4.88
CA VAL A 210 -1.69 -12.74 5.16
C VAL A 210 -2.63 -13.42 6.16
N GLY A 211 -3.21 -12.66 7.08
CA GLY A 211 -4.02 -13.27 8.13
C GLY A 211 -4.97 -12.29 8.79
N ALA A 212 -5.92 -12.84 9.53
CA ALA A 212 -6.89 -12.05 10.26
C ALA A 212 -6.28 -11.34 11.48
N VAL A 213 -6.78 -10.15 11.77
CA VAL A 213 -6.54 -9.39 12.99
C VAL A 213 -7.86 -9.14 13.73
N LYS A 214 -7.80 -8.97 15.04
CA LYS A 214 -8.93 -8.73 15.93
C LYS A 214 -8.78 -7.40 16.67
N PRO A 215 -9.89 -6.84 17.19
CA PRO A 215 -9.83 -5.70 18.11
C PRO A 215 -8.88 -5.98 19.29
N GLY A 216 -8.14 -4.94 19.68
CA GLY A 216 -7.11 -4.96 20.71
C GLY A 216 -5.71 -5.39 20.25
N GLN A 217 -5.57 -5.98 19.06
CA GLN A 217 -4.27 -6.44 18.56
C GLN A 217 -3.45 -5.31 17.93
N THR A 218 -2.13 -5.42 18.03
CA THR A 218 -1.17 -4.46 17.44
C THR A 218 -0.44 -5.10 16.27
N ILE A 219 -0.42 -4.42 15.13
CA ILE A 219 0.34 -4.80 13.94
C ILE A 219 1.57 -3.88 13.84
N ARG A 220 2.73 -4.47 13.58
CA ARG A 220 3.95 -3.73 13.25
C ARG A 220 4.54 -4.23 11.94
N VAL A 221 4.78 -3.31 11.00
CA VAL A 221 5.42 -3.60 9.70
C VAL A 221 6.75 -2.89 9.63
N SER A 222 7.78 -3.58 9.15
CA SER A 222 9.13 -3.03 8.95
C SER A 222 9.65 -3.38 7.57
N ILE A 223 10.28 -2.41 6.91
CA ILE A 223 11.06 -2.58 5.68
C ILE A 223 12.39 -1.90 5.92
N ASP A 224 13.49 -2.52 5.50
CA ASP A 224 14.83 -1.94 5.66
C ASP A 224 14.91 -0.51 5.09
N LYS A 225 15.67 0.36 5.77
CA LYS A 225 15.83 1.80 5.49
C LYS A 225 14.58 2.69 5.64
N LEU A 226 13.40 2.13 5.94
CA LEU A 226 12.15 2.87 6.08
C LEU A 226 11.68 2.91 7.54
N PRO A 227 10.99 3.99 7.97
CA PRO A 227 10.31 4.00 9.26
C PRO A 227 9.29 2.87 9.36
N SER A 228 9.28 2.15 10.48
CA SER A 228 8.28 1.10 10.70
C SER A 228 6.89 1.70 10.91
N LEU A 229 5.86 1.01 10.43
CA LEU A 229 4.46 1.33 10.67
C LEU A 229 3.95 0.51 11.86
N THR A 230 3.39 1.16 12.87
CA THR A 230 2.71 0.46 13.98
C THR A 230 1.27 0.94 14.06
N VAL A 231 0.32 0.00 14.08
CA VAL A 231 -1.11 0.29 14.26
C VAL A 231 -1.73 -0.64 15.29
N ARG A 232 -2.69 -0.12 16.05
CA ARG A 232 -3.55 -0.89 16.94
C ARG A 232 -4.96 -0.93 16.37
N ILE A 233 -5.55 -2.13 16.39
CA ILE A 233 -6.94 -2.30 15.97
C ILE A 233 -7.84 -2.04 17.17
N ASP A 234 -8.80 -1.13 17.02
CA ASP A 234 -9.77 -0.75 18.07
C ASP A 234 -11.11 -1.47 17.91
#